data_AF-A0A1V6NY47-F1
#
_entry.id   AF-A0A1V6NY47-F1
#
_cell.length_a   1.000
_cell.length_b   1.000
_cell.length_c   1.000
_cell.angle_alpha   90.00
_cell.angle_beta   90.00
_cell.angle_gamma   90.00
#
_symmetry.space_group_name_H-M   'P 1'
#
loop_
_entity.id
_entity.type
_entity.pdbx_description
1 polymer ?
#
loop_
_entity_poly.entity_id
_entity_poly.type
_entity_poly.pdbx_seq_one_letter_code
_entity_poly.pdbx_strand_id
1 'polypeptide(L)'
;MAESLNPPLSYEASATTTHPHVATSLPSEVVSCLKNSRFLHLATCDDKTPHISLMSYTYLPSTPFDPRPTIIMTTNPASRKTNHLLSNPRVSLLVHDWVSHRPPTRAPTQGERDGSPPPAATRSSLASLLLNLNTSALSSISTTITGEAQFLESGSEEESWCKARHLENNTFEEEEINLFGQQQQQQDPNARRPSVSIDTDVRVVTVRVTEGRIADWKGGVRDWVLLPAEQQDSGLVNGVAS
;
A
#
# COMPACT_ATOMS: atom_id res chain seq x y z
N MET A 1 5.68 -34.47 -16.74
CA MET A 1 4.80 -34.20 -15.59
C MET A 1 5.45 -33.07 -14.81
N ALA A 2 4.91 -31.85 -14.89
CA ALA A 2 5.39 -30.78 -14.02
C ALA A 2 4.88 -31.09 -12.62
N GLU A 3 5.78 -31.36 -11.68
CA GLU A 3 5.40 -31.45 -10.27
C GLU A 3 4.70 -30.15 -9.90
N SER A 4 3.45 -30.27 -9.43
CA SER A 4 2.75 -29.14 -8.84
C SER A 4 3.43 -28.87 -7.51
N LEU A 5 4.42 -27.98 -7.53
CA LEU A 5 5.03 -27.41 -6.34
C LEU A 5 3.93 -26.60 -5.65
N ASN A 6 3.20 -27.27 -4.75
CA ASN A 6 2.31 -26.59 -3.83
C ASN A 6 3.13 -25.51 -3.10
N PRO A 7 2.55 -24.32 -2.83
CA PRO A 7 3.22 -23.36 -1.98
C PRO A 7 3.58 -24.01 -0.64
N PRO A 8 4.71 -23.63 -0.03
CA PRO A 8 5.16 -24.24 1.20
C PRO A 8 4.10 -24.06 2.29
N LEU A 9 3.86 -25.13 3.05
CA LEU A 9 2.93 -25.12 4.19
C LEU A 9 3.57 -24.51 5.46
N SER A 10 4.88 -24.28 5.43
CA SER A 10 5.66 -23.66 6.50
C SER A 10 6.28 -22.36 6.02
N TYR A 11 6.14 -21.31 6.83
CA TYR A 11 6.78 -20.02 6.64
C TYR A 11 8.04 -19.91 7.51
N GLU A 12 8.95 -19.03 7.15
CA GLU A 12 10.14 -18.76 7.96
C GLU A 12 9.74 -18.22 9.36
N ALA A 13 10.42 -18.72 10.40
CA ALA A 13 10.18 -18.27 11.77
C ALA A 13 10.56 -16.78 11.91
N SER A 14 9.60 -15.96 12.32
CA SER A 14 9.72 -14.50 12.22
C SER A 14 9.18 -13.74 13.44
N ALA A 15 9.11 -14.43 14.58
CA ALA A 15 8.73 -13.86 15.88
C ALA A 15 9.77 -12.86 16.41
N THR A 16 11.01 -12.94 15.91
CA THR A 16 12.10 -12.00 16.19
C THR A 16 12.52 -11.30 14.89
N THR A 17 13.44 -10.33 14.99
CA THR A 17 14.04 -9.70 13.81
C THR A 17 14.74 -10.76 12.93
N THR A 18 14.38 -10.81 11.65
CA THR A 18 14.86 -11.79 10.67
C THR A 18 15.59 -11.07 9.54
N HIS A 19 16.85 -11.45 9.30
CA HIS A 19 17.71 -10.86 8.26
C HIS A 19 17.73 -9.32 8.25
N PRO A 20 18.06 -8.64 9.38
CA PRO A 20 17.98 -7.19 9.47
C PRO A 20 18.93 -6.51 8.48
N HIS A 21 18.36 -5.72 7.58
CA HIS A 21 19.10 -4.83 6.72
C HIS A 21 19.01 -3.39 7.22
N VAL A 22 20.11 -2.86 7.75
CA VAL A 22 20.22 -1.46 8.18
C VAL A 22 20.62 -0.61 6.98
N ALA A 23 19.83 0.41 6.66
CA ALA A 23 20.06 1.26 5.49
C ALA A 23 19.82 2.73 5.77
N THR A 24 20.38 3.59 4.92
CA THR A 24 20.09 5.03 4.90
C THR A 24 18.91 5.38 3.99
N SER A 25 18.44 4.43 3.19
CA SER A 25 17.32 4.56 2.26
C SER A 25 16.48 3.28 2.21
N LEU A 26 15.25 3.38 1.71
CA LEU A 26 14.36 2.22 1.58
C LEU A 26 14.94 1.18 0.59
N PRO A 27 14.78 -0.13 0.88
CA PRO A 27 15.13 -1.17 -0.08
C PRO A 27 14.45 -0.95 -1.44
N SER A 28 15.13 -1.28 -2.53
CA SER A 28 14.65 -1.01 -3.89
C SER A 28 13.34 -1.73 -4.20
N GLU A 29 13.13 -2.90 -3.60
CA GLU A 29 11.89 -3.66 -3.74
C GLU A 29 10.72 -2.96 -3.06
N VAL A 30 10.94 -2.35 -1.88
CA VAL A 30 9.94 -1.55 -1.16
C VAL A 30 9.57 -0.31 -1.98
N VAL A 31 10.57 0.40 -2.50
CA VAL A 31 10.37 1.57 -3.37
C VAL A 31 9.59 1.19 -4.62
N SER A 32 9.91 0.06 -5.24
CA SER A 32 9.21 -0.42 -6.44
C SER A 32 7.75 -0.77 -6.13
N CYS A 33 7.50 -1.44 -5.00
CA CYS A 33 6.16 -1.77 -4.54
C CYS A 33 5.32 -0.49 -4.29
N LEU A 34 5.89 0.50 -3.60
CA LEU A 34 5.26 1.80 -3.33
C LEU A 34 5.02 2.65 -4.59
N LYS A 35 5.82 2.48 -5.64
CA LYS A 35 5.61 3.20 -6.91
C LYS A 35 4.57 2.53 -7.80
N ASN A 36 4.42 1.22 -7.69
CA ASN A 36 3.54 0.44 -8.56
C ASN A 36 2.16 0.18 -7.94
N SER A 37 2.03 0.24 -6.61
CA SER A 37 0.73 0.06 -5.96
C SER A 37 -0.04 1.37 -5.88
N ARG A 38 -1.33 1.31 -6.23
CA ARG A 38 -2.25 2.45 -6.18
C ARG A 38 -2.73 2.78 -4.77
N PHE A 39 -2.91 1.75 -3.94
CA PHE A 39 -3.44 1.90 -2.60
C PHE A 39 -2.54 1.18 -1.59
N LEU A 40 -2.64 1.59 -0.35
CA LEU A 40 -2.08 0.85 0.77
C LEU A 40 -3.14 0.65 1.85
N HIS A 41 -2.87 -0.26 2.76
CA HIS A 41 -3.70 -0.49 3.93
C HIS A 41 -3.03 0.16 5.14
N LEU A 42 -3.70 1.14 5.73
CA LEU A 42 -3.31 1.78 6.98
C LEU A 42 -3.93 1.01 8.15
N ALA A 43 -3.08 0.45 9.01
CA ALA A 43 -3.48 -0.10 10.29
C ALA A 43 -3.25 0.94 11.40
N THR A 44 -4.31 1.17 12.17
CA THR A 44 -4.35 2.04 13.37
C THR A 44 -4.91 1.24 14.53
N CYS A 45 -4.75 1.73 15.76
CA CYS A 45 -5.31 1.08 16.94
C CYS A 45 -5.88 2.13 17.88
N ASP A 46 -7.03 1.84 18.46
CA ASP A 46 -7.60 2.55 19.61
C ASP A 46 -7.64 1.58 20.78
N ASP A 47 -6.89 1.91 21.84
CA ASP A 47 -6.53 1.00 22.94
C ASP A 47 -6.00 -0.35 22.41
N LYS A 48 -6.83 -1.40 22.41
CA LYS A 48 -6.49 -2.77 21.96
C LYS A 48 -7.32 -3.23 20.76
N THR A 49 -8.05 -2.31 20.12
CA THR A 49 -8.91 -2.61 18.97
C THR A 49 -8.21 -2.17 17.67
N PRO A 50 -7.69 -3.12 16.87
CA PRO A 50 -7.04 -2.78 15.61
C PRO A 50 -8.09 -2.37 14.56
N HIS A 51 -7.70 -1.46 13.67
CA HIS A 51 -8.53 -1.00 12.57
C HIS A 51 -7.70 -0.83 11.31
N ILE A 52 -8.20 -1.38 10.20
CA ILE A 52 -7.56 -1.30 8.89
C ILE A 52 -8.39 -0.40 7.97
N SER A 53 -7.71 0.41 7.18
CA SER A 53 -8.31 1.32 6.22
C SER A 53 -7.57 1.27 4.89
N LEU A 54 -8.30 1.19 3.79
CA LEU A 54 -7.73 1.44 2.47
C LEU A 54 -7.45 2.94 2.31
N MET A 55 -6.26 3.30 1.84
CA MET A 55 -5.83 4.69 1.67
C MET A 55 -5.26 4.92 0.27
N SER A 56 -5.72 6.00 -0.35
CA SER A 56 -4.94 6.72 -1.35
C SER A 56 -3.68 7.26 -0.67
N TYR A 57 -2.53 7.14 -1.34
CA TYR A 57 -1.26 7.61 -0.79
C TYR A 57 -0.36 8.19 -1.88
N THR A 58 0.69 8.87 -1.44
CA THR A 58 1.79 9.30 -2.29
C THR A 58 3.09 9.06 -1.55
N TYR A 59 3.98 8.26 -2.14
CA TYR A 59 5.31 8.04 -1.62
C TYR A 59 6.29 9.05 -2.24
N LEU A 60 7.08 9.72 -1.40
CA LEU A 60 8.18 10.57 -1.81
C LEU A 60 9.47 10.15 -1.08
N PRO A 61 10.61 10.02 -1.78
CA PRO A 61 11.88 9.67 -1.14
C PRO A 61 12.39 10.77 -0.19
N SER A 62 12.00 12.01 -0.43
CA SER A 62 12.26 13.19 0.40
C SER A 62 11.25 14.30 0.04
N THR A 63 11.05 15.24 0.95
CA THR A 63 10.28 16.48 0.71
C THR A 63 11.19 17.71 0.95
N PRO A 64 10.77 18.91 0.55
CA PRO A 64 11.46 20.15 0.92
C PRO A 64 11.54 20.38 2.44
N PHE A 65 10.70 19.71 3.21
CA PHE A 65 10.52 19.90 4.66
C PHE A 65 11.19 18.78 5.48
N ASP A 66 11.31 17.57 4.91
CA ASP A 66 11.93 16.41 5.53
C ASP A 66 12.77 15.63 4.50
N PRO A 67 14.08 15.43 4.70
CA PRO A 67 14.91 14.65 3.80
C PRO A 67 14.58 13.15 3.81
N ARG A 68 13.73 12.67 4.73
CA ARG A 68 13.43 11.26 4.92
C ARG A 68 12.30 10.76 4.01
N PRO A 69 12.29 9.44 3.69
CA PRO A 69 11.20 8.83 2.96
C PRO A 69 9.86 9.05 3.67
N THR A 70 8.91 9.66 2.94
CA THR A 70 7.64 10.13 3.48
C THR A 70 6.48 9.55 2.68
N ILE A 71 5.45 9.10 3.37
CA ILE A 71 4.18 8.68 2.78
C ILE A 71 3.13 9.73 3.13
N ILE A 72 2.54 10.36 2.12
CA ILE A 72 1.47 11.35 2.26
C ILE A 72 0.14 10.63 2.06
N MET A 73 -0.82 10.92 2.94
CA MET A 73 -2.22 10.49 2.84
C MET A 73 -3.13 11.67 3.17
N THR A 74 -4.39 11.57 2.76
CA THR A 74 -5.44 12.50 3.19
C THR A 74 -6.56 11.76 3.90
N THR A 75 -7.21 12.42 4.86
CA THR A 75 -8.34 11.83 5.56
C THR A 75 -9.33 12.88 6.05
N ASN A 76 -10.60 12.48 6.21
CA ASN A 76 -11.65 13.33 6.75
C ASN A 76 -11.45 13.50 8.28
N PRO A 77 -11.48 14.74 8.83
CA PRO A 77 -11.30 15.00 10.24
C PRO A 77 -12.28 14.25 11.16
N ALA A 78 -13.50 13.97 10.70
CA ALA A 78 -14.52 13.23 11.44
C ALA A 78 -14.40 11.70 11.35
N SER A 79 -13.37 11.19 10.67
CA SER A 79 -13.20 9.74 10.49
C SER A 79 -12.63 9.04 11.72
N ARG A 80 -12.93 7.74 11.87
CA ARG A 80 -12.38 6.89 12.94
C ARG A 80 -10.85 6.90 12.96
N LYS A 81 -10.22 6.80 11.78
CA LYS A 81 -8.76 6.82 11.67
C LYS A 81 -8.17 8.16 12.12
N THR A 82 -8.85 9.29 11.91
CA THR A 82 -8.38 10.57 12.44
C THR A 82 -8.28 10.55 13.95
N ASN A 83 -9.32 10.07 14.64
CA ASN A 83 -9.29 9.94 16.09
C ASN A 83 -8.17 9.02 16.56
N HIS A 84 -7.99 7.87 15.90
CA HIS A 84 -6.93 6.93 16.26
C HIS A 84 -5.53 7.53 16.07
N LEU A 85 -5.30 8.24 14.97
CA LEU A 85 -4.02 8.88 14.67
C LEU A 85 -3.70 10.00 15.67
N LEU A 86 -4.72 10.74 16.13
CA LEU A 86 -4.55 11.74 17.19
C LEU A 86 -4.19 11.13 18.55
N SER A 87 -4.75 9.96 18.88
CA SER A 87 -4.46 9.27 20.15
C SER A 87 -3.17 8.44 20.11
N ASN A 88 -2.84 7.86 18.96
CA ASN A 88 -1.68 7.00 18.77
C ASN A 88 -1.11 7.19 17.35
N PRO A 89 0.01 7.93 17.22
CA PRO A 89 0.61 8.18 15.91
C PRO A 89 1.36 6.96 15.34
N ARG A 90 1.54 5.87 16.10
CA ARG A 90 2.23 4.68 15.61
C ARG A 90 1.31 3.87 14.70
N VAL A 91 1.75 3.68 13.46
CA VAL A 91 0.97 3.02 12.42
C VAL A 91 1.76 1.91 11.75
N SER A 92 1.03 0.98 11.15
CA SER A 92 1.58 -0.05 10.27
C SER A 92 0.90 0.07 8.91
N LEU A 93 1.68 0.21 7.84
CA LEU A 93 1.19 0.28 6.48
C LEU A 93 1.50 -1.04 5.77
N LEU A 94 0.52 -1.59 5.05
CA LEU A 94 0.73 -2.77 4.22
C LEU A 94 0.50 -2.39 2.75
N VAL A 95 1.50 -2.64 1.92
CA VAL A 95 1.41 -2.50 0.47
C VAL A 95 1.95 -3.76 -0.20
N HIS A 96 1.34 -4.17 -1.31
CA HIS A 96 1.72 -5.36 -2.05
C HIS A 96 1.54 -5.11 -3.54
N ASP A 97 2.25 -5.88 -4.37
CA ASP A 97 2.25 -5.77 -5.83
C ASP A 97 1.54 -6.93 -6.55
N TRP A 98 0.87 -7.83 -5.82
CA TRP A 98 0.26 -9.03 -6.43
C TRP A 98 -1.08 -8.72 -7.09
N VAL A 99 -1.28 -9.30 -8.27
CA VAL A 99 -2.60 -9.43 -8.90
C VAL A 99 -3.09 -10.85 -8.65
N SER A 100 -3.95 -11.04 -7.65
CA SER A 100 -4.48 -12.36 -7.34
C SER A 100 -5.50 -12.81 -8.40
N HIS A 101 -5.16 -13.86 -9.14
CA HIS A 101 -6.16 -14.74 -9.74
C HIS A 101 -6.09 -16.03 -8.95
N ARG A 102 -7.10 -16.31 -8.09
CA ARG A 102 -7.31 -17.70 -7.70
C ARG A 102 -7.46 -18.47 -9.01
N PRO A 103 -6.67 -19.53 -9.27
CA PRO A 103 -6.96 -20.41 -10.39
C PRO A 103 -8.44 -20.76 -10.30
N PRO A 104 -9.23 -20.62 -11.38
CA PRO A 104 -10.63 -20.98 -11.35
C PRO A 104 -10.70 -22.37 -10.74
N THR A 105 -11.26 -22.44 -9.54
CA THR A 105 -11.28 -23.66 -8.75
C THR A 105 -11.89 -24.72 -9.66
N ARG A 106 -11.15 -25.82 -9.89
CA ARG A 106 -11.70 -27.01 -10.54
C ARG A 106 -13.10 -27.25 -9.98
N ALA A 107 -14.05 -27.41 -10.90
CA ALA A 107 -15.50 -27.50 -10.75
C ALA A 107 -16.03 -27.96 -9.37
N PRO A 108 -17.23 -27.47 -8.98
CA PRO A 108 -17.88 -27.93 -7.75
C PRO A 108 -17.95 -29.45 -7.75
N THR A 109 -17.64 -30.01 -6.58
CA THR A 109 -17.92 -31.39 -6.21
C THR A 109 -19.27 -31.82 -6.77
N GLN A 110 -19.28 -33.01 -7.38
CA GLN A 110 -20.48 -33.68 -7.86
C GLN A 110 -21.57 -33.63 -6.80
N GLY A 111 -22.68 -32.94 -7.09
CA GLY A 111 -23.90 -32.99 -6.30
C GLY A 111 -24.45 -31.63 -5.92
N GLU A 112 -24.98 -30.89 -6.89
CA GLU A 112 -26.30 -30.24 -6.81
C GLU A 112 -26.52 -29.49 -8.14
N ARG A 113 -27.57 -29.90 -8.86
CA ARG A 113 -28.00 -29.28 -10.11
C ARG A 113 -28.94 -28.13 -9.75
N ASP A 114 -28.57 -26.89 -10.04
CA ASP A 114 -29.51 -25.93 -10.61
C ASP A 114 -28.78 -24.77 -11.32
N GLY A 115 -29.24 -24.39 -12.51
CA GLY A 115 -28.75 -23.22 -13.25
C GLY A 115 -27.72 -23.49 -14.35
N SER A 116 -28.07 -23.11 -15.58
CA SER A 116 -27.32 -23.30 -16.83
C SER A 116 -25.84 -22.84 -16.78
N PRO A 117 -24.91 -23.57 -17.43
CA PRO A 117 -23.49 -23.21 -17.47
C PRO A 117 -23.26 -21.92 -18.27
N PRO A 118 -22.36 -21.01 -17.84
CA PRO A 118 -21.89 -19.95 -18.72
C PRO A 118 -21.10 -20.56 -19.89
N PRO A 119 -21.18 -19.97 -21.10
CA PRO A 119 -20.62 -20.57 -22.30
C PRO A 119 -19.11 -20.74 -22.15
N ALA A 120 -18.64 -21.93 -22.52
CA ALA A 120 -17.23 -22.27 -22.62
C ALA A 120 -16.52 -21.30 -23.59
N ALA A 121 -15.90 -20.25 -23.05
CA ALA A 121 -14.96 -19.42 -23.76
C ALA A 121 -13.55 -19.95 -23.46
N THR A 122 -13.03 -20.70 -24.42
CA THR A 122 -11.62 -21.00 -24.67
C THR A 122 -10.71 -19.79 -24.42
N ARG A 123 -10.28 -19.56 -23.17
CA ARG A 123 -9.02 -18.85 -22.93
C ARG A 123 -7.92 -19.84 -23.31
N SER A 124 -7.33 -19.66 -24.49
CA SER A 124 -6.25 -20.51 -24.99
C SER A 124 -5.15 -20.66 -23.93
N SER A 125 -4.46 -21.80 -23.90
CA SER A 125 -3.31 -22.03 -23.01
C SER A 125 -2.26 -20.93 -23.16
N LEU A 126 -2.15 -20.36 -24.37
CA LEU A 126 -1.31 -19.21 -24.69
C LEU A 126 -1.86 -17.89 -24.15
N ALA A 127 -3.17 -17.63 -24.20
CA ALA A 127 -3.76 -16.46 -23.55
C ALA A 127 -3.61 -16.53 -22.02
N SER A 128 -3.76 -17.72 -21.44
CA SER A 128 -3.50 -17.96 -20.02
C SER A 128 -2.01 -17.83 -19.69
N LEU A 129 -1.11 -18.29 -20.56
CA LEU A 129 0.33 -18.13 -20.39
C LEU A 129 0.76 -16.67 -20.53
N LEU A 130 0.22 -15.91 -21.49
CA LEU A 130 0.51 -14.48 -21.66
C LEU A 130 -0.05 -13.66 -20.51
N LEU A 131 -1.24 -14.00 -20.00
CA LEU A 131 -1.77 -13.41 -18.78
C LEU A 131 -0.84 -13.73 -17.61
N ASN A 132 -0.48 -15.00 -17.41
CA ASN A 132 0.41 -15.43 -16.33
C ASN A 132 1.81 -14.82 -16.44
N LEU A 133 2.39 -14.69 -17.64
CA LEU A 133 3.71 -14.08 -17.85
C LEU A 133 3.71 -12.59 -17.51
N ASN A 134 2.68 -11.86 -17.93
CA ASN A 134 2.51 -10.45 -17.51
C ASN A 134 2.29 -10.32 -16.00
N THR A 135 1.75 -11.36 -15.34
CA THR A 135 1.44 -11.33 -13.90
C THR A 135 2.57 -11.84 -13.00
N SER A 136 3.47 -12.69 -13.51
CA SER A 136 4.56 -13.32 -12.74
C SER A 136 5.92 -12.68 -12.93
N ALA A 137 6.09 -11.80 -13.93
CA ALA A 137 7.30 -11.01 -14.14
C ALA A 137 7.32 -9.70 -13.34
N LEU A 138 6.18 -9.29 -12.77
CA LEU A 138 6.09 -8.18 -11.83
C LEU A 138 6.14 -8.75 -10.41
N SER A 139 6.99 -8.14 -9.59
CA SER A 139 7.38 -8.58 -8.25
C SER A 139 6.22 -9.14 -7.43
N SER A 140 6.52 -10.15 -6.61
CA SER A 140 5.54 -10.84 -5.76
C SER A 140 5.94 -10.72 -4.30
N ILE A 141 5.99 -9.49 -3.79
CA ILE A 141 6.20 -9.19 -2.37
C ILE A 141 5.01 -8.46 -1.73
N SER A 142 4.92 -8.57 -0.42
CA SER A 142 4.23 -7.59 0.41
C SER A 142 5.26 -6.93 1.32
N THR A 143 5.06 -5.65 1.61
CA THR A 143 5.89 -4.95 2.57
C THR A 143 5.01 -4.33 3.64
N THR A 144 5.32 -4.67 4.89
CA THR A 144 4.77 -4.03 6.07
C THR A 144 5.75 -2.95 6.49
N ILE A 145 5.27 -1.71 6.58
CA ILE A 145 6.07 -0.54 6.93
C ILE A 145 5.56 -0.01 8.26
N THR A 146 6.45 0.06 9.25
CA THR A 146 6.20 0.74 10.52
C THR A 146 6.58 2.20 10.37
N GLY A 147 5.74 3.09 10.89
CA GLY A 147 6.02 4.51 10.88
C GLY A 147 5.27 5.29 11.94
N GLU A 148 5.61 6.57 12.02
CA GLU A 148 4.94 7.55 12.89
C GLU A 148 4.19 8.55 12.01
N ALA A 149 2.89 8.65 12.24
CA ALA A 149 1.99 9.52 11.51
C ALA A 149 1.87 10.88 12.20
N GLN A 150 1.87 11.95 11.41
CA GLN A 150 1.71 13.31 11.88
C GLN A 150 0.71 14.05 11.00
N PHE A 151 -0.18 14.81 11.62
CA PHE A 151 -1.02 15.74 10.90
C PHE A 151 -0.23 17.01 10.64
N LEU A 152 -0.24 17.48 9.40
CA LEU A 152 0.31 18.78 9.07
C LEU A 152 -0.58 19.89 9.64
N GLU A 153 0.06 21.01 9.99
CA GLU A 153 -0.64 22.18 10.50
C GLU A 153 -1.50 22.81 9.40
N SER A 154 -2.76 23.08 9.73
CA SER A 154 -3.71 23.63 8.77
C SER A 154 -3.32 25.04 8.34
N GLY A 155 -3.25 25.26 7.03
CA GLY A 155 -2.82 26.50 6.42
C GLY A 155 -1.30 26.65 6.28
N SER A 156 -0.52 25.64 6.66
CA SER A 156 0.93 25.65 6.47
C SER A 156 1.33 25.50 4.99
N GLU A 157 2.53 25.97 4.66
CA GLU A 157 3.12 25.76 3.33
C GLU A 157 3.32 24.27 3.05
N GLU A 158 3.76 23.51 4.06
CA GLU A 158 3.95 22.06 3.97
C GLU A 158 2.64 21.32 3.68
N GLU A 159 1.55 21.67 4.37
CA GLU A 159 0.22 21.10 4.11
C GLU A 159 -0.20 21.35 2.66
N SER A 160 -0.09 22.61 2.20
CA SER A 160 -0.49 23.01 0.85
C SER A 160 0.33 22.28 -0.22
N TRP A 161 1.65 22.18 -0.03
CA TRP A 161 2.56 21.49 -0.95
C TRP A 161 2.28 19.97 -0.99
N CYS A 162 2.15 19.34 0.18
CA CYS A 162 1.84 17.91 0.28
C CYS A 162 0.48 17.59 -0.33
N LYS A 163 -0.53 18.43 -0.10
CA LYS A 163 -1.87 18.28 -0.69
C LYS A 163 -1.83 18.36 -2.22
N ALA A 164 -1.09 19.33 -2.77
CA ALA A 164 -0.93 19.47 -4.22
C ALA A 164 -0.22 18.25 -4.83
N ARG A 165 0.90 17.81 -4.23
CA ARG A 165 1.62 16.61 -4.69
C ARG A 165 0.79 15.34 -4.58
N HIS A 166 -0.01 15.23 -3.53
CA HIS A 166 -0.88 14.08 -3.35
C HIS A 166 -1.99 14.03 -4.41
N LEU A 167 -2.59 15.19 -4.73
CA LEU A 167 -3.61 15.30 -5.78
C LEU A 167 -3.03 15.02 -7.18
N GLU A 168 -1.85 15.56 -7.50
CA GLU A 168 -1.15 15.31 -8.76
C GLU A 168 -0.89 13.81 -9.02
N ASN A 169 -0.59 13.06 -7.95
CA ASN A 169 -0.31 11.63 -8.04
C ASN A 169 -1.57 10.73 -7.98
N ASN A 170 -2.73 11.29 -7.63
CA ASN A 170 -3.98 10.53 -7.42
C ASN A 170 -5.14 11.06 -8.28
N THR A 171 -4.90 11.28 -9.57
CA THR A 171 -5.88 11.83 -10.53
C THR A 171 -6.93 10.82 -11.04
N PHE A 172 -6.82 9.54 -10.66
CA PHE A 172 -7.64 8.45 -11.22
C PHE A 172 -9.04 8.29 -10.60
N GLU A 173 -9.38 9.06 -9.56
CA GLU A 173 -10.69 8.94 -8.88
C GLU A 173 -11.88 9.41 -9.72
N GLU A 174 -11.67 10.20 -10.78
CA GLU A 174 -12.75 10.69 -11.65
C GLU A 174 -13.54 9.57 -12.35
N GLU A 175 -12.92 8.41 -12.60
CA GLU A 175 -13.55 7.30 -13.33
C GLU A 175 -14.28 6.30 -12.40
N GLU A 176 -13.82 6.11 -11.16
CA GLU A 176 -14.30 5.05 -10.24
C GLU A 176 -15.36 5.49 -9.21
N ILE A 177 -15.53 6.80 -8.94
CA ILE A 177 -16.58 7.30 -8.02
C ILE A 177 -18.01 6.94 -8.50
N ASN A 178 -18.15 6.52 -9.76
CA ASN A 178 -19.40 5.97 -10.29
C ASN A 178 -19.85 4.65 -9.64
N LEU A 179 -18.99 3.92 -8.93
CA LEU A 179 -19.35 2.61 -8.36
C LEU A 179 -20.11 2.68 -7.03
N PHE A 180 -19.87 3.71 -6.21
CA PHE A 180 -20.51 3.86 -4.88
C PHE A 180 -21.40 5.10 -4.77
N GLY A 181 -21.34 6.04 -5.72
CA GLY A 181 -22.10 7.30 -5.68
C GLY A 181 -23.43 7.33 -6.46
N GLN A 182 -23.75 6.32 -7.27
CA GLN A 182 -24.96 6.37 -8.11
C GLN A 182 -26.14 5.61 -7.51
N GLN A 183 -26.88 6.27 -6.62
CA GLN A 183 -28.33 6.05 -6.54
C GLN A 183 -29.19 7.32 -6.40
N GLN A 184 -28.63 8.52 -6.32
CA GLN A 184 -29.46 9.74 -6.30
C GLN A 184 -28.78 10.90 -7.03
N GLN A 185 -29.06 11.03 -8.34
CA GLN A 185 -29.36 12.31 -8.97
C GLN A 185 -29.78 12.07 -10.43
N GLN A 186 -31.07 12.36 -10.71
CA GLN A 186 -31.57 12.56 -12.07
C GLN A 186 -30.73 13.64 -12.73
N GLN A 187 -30.11 13.29 -13.85
CA GLN A 187 -29.11 14.10 -14.55
C GLN A 187 -29.76 15.24 -15.33
N ASP A 188 -29.36 16.47 -15.02
CA ASP A 188 -29.48 17.63 -15.90
C ASP A 188 -28.26 17.64 -16.87
N PRO A 189 -28.44 17.52 -18.19
CA PRO A 189 -27.34 17.35 -19.15
C PRO A 189 -26.35 18.53 -19.25
N ASN A 190 -26.68 19.68 -18.66
CA ASN A 190 -25.91 20.92 -18.79
C ASN A 190 -25.21 21.36 -17.48
N ALA A 191 -25.35 20.58 -16.41
CA ALA A 191 -24.61 20.82 -15.18
C ALA A 191 -23.16 20.32 -15.36
N ARG A 192 -22.19 21.25 -15.37
CA ARG A 192 -20.77 20.91 -15.24
C ARG A 192 -20.63 20.02 -14.00
N ARG A 193 -20.18 18.77 -14.21
CA ARG A 193 -19.89 17.83 -13.13
C ARG A 193 -18.91 18.51 -12.17
N PRO A 194 -19.15 18.49 -10.84
CA PRO A 194 -18.16 18.98 -9.91
C PRO A 194 -16.90 18.14 -10.10
N SER A 195 -15.80 18.78 -10.51
CA SER A 195 -14.48 18.20 -10.33
C SER A 195 -14.37 17.75 -8.88
N VAL A 196 -13.77 16.60 -8.62
CA VAL A 196 -13.47 16.14 -7.25
C VAL A 196 -12.44 17.10 -6.66
N SER A 197 -12.89 18.29 -6.28
CA SER A 197 -12.16 19.15 -5.38
C SER A 197 -12.10 18.36 -4.09
N ILE A 198 -10.91 17.88 -3.75
CA ILE A 198 -10.62 17.44 -2.38
C ILE A 198 -11.27 18.48 -1.47
N ASP A 199 -12.24 18.04 -0.68
CA ASP A 199 -13.00 18.90 0.21
C ASP A 199 -12.02 19.80 0.95
N THR A 200 -12.35 21.09 1.11
CA THR A 200 -11.48 22.01 1.85
C THR A 200 -11.26 21.53 3.28
N ASP A 201 -12.14 20.64 3.75
CA ASP A 201 -12.12 20.05 5.09
C ASP A 201 -11.26 18.77 5.22
N VAL A 202 -10.46 18.34 4.24
CA VAL A 202 -9.55 17.19 4.49
C VAL A 202 -8.31 17.59 5.28
N ARG A 203 -7.82 16.66 6.11
CA ARG A 203 -6.53 16.76 6.81
C ARG A 203 -5.45 16.00 6.05
N VAL A 204 -4.26 16.59 5.97
CA VAL A 204 -3.07 15.95 5.40
C VAL A 204 -2.30 15.22 6.50
N VAL A 205 -1.97 13.96 6.25
CA VAL A 205 -1.17 13.11 7.13
C VAL A 205 0.12 12.75 6.42
N THR A 206 1.24 12.98 7.08
CA THR A 206 2.54 12.43 6.67
C THR A 206 2.89 11.27 7.58
N VAL A 207 3.43 10.19 7.01
CA VAL A 207 3.98 9.06 7.78
C VAL A 207 5.46 9.00 7.49
N ARG A 208 6.24 9.21 8.55
CA ARG A 208 7.68 9.01 8.52
C ARG A 208 7.98 7.53 8.68
N VAL A 209 8.68 6.99 7.69
CA VAL A 209 9.04 5.57 7.67
C VAL A 209 10.24 5.30 8.57
N THR A 210 10.19 4.25 9.39
CA THR A 210 11.27 3.89 10.32
C THR A 210 11.86 2.51 10.03
N GLU A 211 11.01 1.52 9.82
CA GLU A 211 11.41 0.13 9.63
C GLU A 211 10.31 -0.64 8.91
N GLY A 212 10.59 -1.89 8.55
CA GLY A 212 9.57 -2.75 7.99
C GLY A 212 10.06 -4.15 7.68
N ARG A 213 9.17 -4.91 7.06
CA ARG A 213 9.34 -6.32 6.71
C ARG A 213 8.85 -6.56 5.30
N ILE A 214 9.70 -7.17 4.47
CA ILE A 214 9.33 -7.72 3.17
C ILE A 214 8.98 -9.19 3.37
N ALA A 215 7.87 -9.63 2.79
CA ALA A 215 7.49 -11.04 2.74
C ALA A 215 7.14 -11.45 1.31
N ASP A 216 7.59 -12.63 0.89
CA ASP A 216 7.23 -13.21 -0.40
C ASP A 216 6.19 -14.34 -0.26
N TRP A 217 5.60 -14.75 -1.37
CA TRP A 217 4.63 -15.86 -1.40
C TRP A 217 5.25 -17.23 -1.13
N LYS A 218 6.58 -17.35 -1.18
CA LYS A 218 7.32 -18.58 -0.86
C LYS A 218 7.63 -18.68 0.63
N GLY A 219 7.24 -17.68 1.41
CA GLY A 219 7.38 -17.64 2.86
C GLY A 219 8.73 -17.19 3.37
N GLY A 220 9.55 -16.58 2.51
CA GLY A 220 10.74 -15.84 2.94
C GLY A 220 10.35 -14.49 3.53
N VAL A 221 11.06 -14.09 4.59
CA VAL A 221 10.90 -12.76 5.20
C VAL A 221 12.23 -12.05 5.35
N ARG A 222 12.21 -10.72 5.27
CA ARG A 222 13.41 -9.90 5.46
C ARG A 222 13.03 -8.57 6.10
N ASP A 223 13.64 -8.29 7.24
CA ASP A 223 13.46 -7.05 7.98
C ASP A 223 14.45 -5.98 7.54
N TRP A 224 14.04 -4.74 7.64
CA TRP A 224 14.90 -3.59 7.37
C TRP A 224 14.58 -2.44 8.33
N VAL A 225 15.62 -1.65 8.63
CA VAL A 225 15.53 -0.50 9.53
C VAL A 225 16.25 0.68 8.88
N LEU A 226 15.64 1.86 8.92
CA LEU A 226 16.25 3.10 8.46
C LEU A 226 17.03 3.77 9.59
N LEU A 227 18.27 4.15 9.29
CA LEU A 227 19.07 4.94 10.21
C LEU A 227 18.48 6.35 10.39
N PRO A 228 18.41 6.86 11.64
CA PRO A 228 18.10 8.26 11.89
C PRO A 228 19.04 9.19 11.11
N ALA A 229 18.52 10.32 10.64
CA ALA A 229 19.29 11.31 9.87
C ALA A 229 20.58 11.76 10.58
N GLU A 230 20.56 11.85 11.91
CA GLU A 230 21.71 12.23 12.74
C GLU A 230 22.89 11.24 12.65
N GLN A 231 22.61 9.97 12.35
CA GLN A 231 23.64 8.93 12.18
C GLN A 231 24.13 8.81 10.73
N GLN A 232 23.50 9.52 9.78
CA GLN A 232 23.95 9.57 8.39
C GLN A 232 25.16 10.50 8.22
N ASP A 233 25.28 11.52 9.06
CA ASP A 233 26.36 12.51 9.03
C ASP A 233 27.60 12.08 9.84
N SER A 234 27.43 11.14 10.78
CA SER A 234 28.54 10.42 11.40
C SER A 234 29.04 9.33 10.45
N GLY A 235 29.85 9.73 9.48
CA GLY A 235 30.46 8.83 8.51
C GLY A 235 31.01 7.56 9.16
N LEU A 236 30.80 6.43 8.48
CA LEU A 236 31.38 5.13 8.80
C LEU A 236 32.92 5.25 8.87
N VAL A 237 33.45 5.59 10.04
CA VAL A 237 34.86 5.48 10.34
C VAL A 237 35.17 4.01 10.56
N ASN A 238 35.57 3.33 9.48
CA ASN A 238 36.30 2.08 9.58
C ASN A 238 37.64 2.36 10.28
N GLY A 239 37.69 2.14 11.59
CA GLY A 239 38.90 2.23 12.39
C GLY A 239 38.90 1.15 13.45
N VAL A 240 39.55 0.03 13.14
CA VAL A 240 39.87 -1.03 14.12
C VAL A 240 40.80 -0.43 15.16
N ALA A 241 40.38 -0.44 16.43
CA ALA A 241 41.29 -0.17 17.55
C ALA A 241 42.17 -1.41 17.78
N SER A 242 43.48 -1.24 17.71
CA SER A 242 44.48 -2.08 18.39
C SER A 242 45.28 -1.19 19.32
#